data_AF-A0A3D3ZFC3-F1
#
_entry.id   AF-A0A3D3ZFC3-F1
#
_cell.length_a   1.000
_cell.length_b   1.000
_cell.length_c   1.000
_cell.angle_alpha   90.00
_cell.angle_beta   90.00
_cell.angle_gamma   90.00
#
_symmetry.space_group_name_H-M   'P 1'
#
loop_
_entity.id
_entity.type
_entity.pdbx_description
1 polymer ?
#
loop_
_entity_poly.entity_id
_entity_poly.type
_entity_poly.pdbx_seq_one_letter_code
_entity_poly.pdbx_strand_id
1 'polypeptide(L)'
;MAVPYGERLVEGITWHTHLADDAGDGLELRPISAILDVEPALLPHQQALAEWMSSYYVTPLSKIAFRMLPRGLLQRTRVVLHLAKNEAPVPGEGIPEQAGSLRLQALIGLLLVDEELHVEKLKQMLGPKRARELLSEALASGLVEREAQFPGTKKLKRVVRLVAEGDKLAQWRQQAEAQIPQSLPSATAITMAPDNVRRRPKKTTPDPWAMPAMPATADVLTLTPQDRVSLQAQRQLAAIDLLQNDRATNGGNAFWTPNKLCKACKLNQAQLQALVRENIIA
;
A
#
# COMPACT_ATOMS: atom_id res chain seq x y z
N MET A 1 -2.99 20.12 -1.68
CA MET A 1 -2.08 21.22 -2.09
C MET A 1 -1.34 21.77 -0.89
N ALA A 2 -0.13 22.29 -1.07
CA ALA A 2 0.61 23.01 -0.03
C ALA A 2 0.43 24.51 -0.28
N VAL A 3 0.01 25.23 0.75
CA VAL A 3 -0.31 26.67 0.67
C VAL A 3 0.46 27.41 1.77
N PRO A 4 1.05 28.58 1.48
CA PRO A 4 1.70 29.40 2.50
C PRO A 4 0.65 30.05 3.42
N TYR A 5 0.62 29.64 4.68
CA TYR A 5 -0.19 30.24 5.74
C TYR A 5 0.71 30.97 6.74
N GLY A 6 0.76 32.30 6.61
CA GLY A 6 1.72 33.13 7.36
C GLY A 6 3.16 32.77 6.98
N GLU A 7 3.93 32.31 7.95
CA GLU A 7 5.32 31.85 7.76
C GLU A 7 5.44 30.32 7.59
N ARG A 8 4.33 29.58 7.62
CA ARG A 8 4.32 28.12 7.56
C ARG A 8 3.70 27.64 6.25
N LEU A 9 4.23 26.54 5.73
CA LEU A 9 3.53 25.79 4.69
C LEU A 9 2.56 24.82 5.36
N VAL A 10 1.31 24.86 4.92
CA VAL A 10 0.22 24.03 5.46
C VAL A 10 -0.43 23.27 4.32
N GLU A 11 -0.82 22.04 4.60
CA GLU A 11 -1.61 21.22 3.69
C GLU A 11 -3.06 21.71 3.66
N GLY A 12 -3.56 21.96 2.46
CA GLY A 12 -4.94 22.31 2.19
C GLY A 12 -5.58 21.36 1.19
N ILE A 13 -6.90 21.22 1.29
CA ILE A 13 -7.75 20.53 0.32
C ILE A 13 -8.46 21.60 -0.50
N THR A 14 -8.38 21.53 -1.82
CA THR A 14 -9.15 22.41 -2.70
C THR A 14 -10.59 21.94 -2.71
N TRP A 15 -11.52 22.84 -2.39
CA TRP A 15 -12.94 22.49 -2.31
C TRP A 15 -13.70 22.95 -3.55
N HIS A 16 -13.54 24.23 -3.91
CA HIS A 16 -14.07 24.82 -5.13
C HIS A 16 -12.95 25.55 -5.87
N THR A 17 -13.03 25.59 -7.19
CA THR A 17 -12.14 26.36 -8.07
C THR A 17 -12.99 27.33 -8.87
N HIS A 18 -12.75 28.63 -8.68
CA HIS A 18 -13.40 29.68 -9.44
C HIS A 18 -12.40 30.31 -10.41
N LEU A 19 -12.90 30.81 -11.55
CA LEU A 19 -12.09 31.59 -12.48
C LEU A 19 -11.83 32.99 -11.88
N ALA A 20 -10.69 33.58 -12.23
CA ALA A 20 -10.15 34.76 -11.57
C ALA A 20 -11.09 35.99 -11.56
N ASP A 21 -12.04 36.07 -12.50
CA ASP A 21 -13.03 37.16 -12.57
C ASP A 21 -14.03 37.17 -11.39
N ASP A 22 -14.15 36.08 -10.62
CA ASP A 22 -15.00 36.01 -9.41
C ASP A 22 -14.27 36.46 -8.13
N ALA A 23 -12.94 36.66 -8.18
CA ALA A 23 -12.18 37.12 -7.03
C ALA A 23 -12.40 38.62 -6.87
N GLY A 24 -13.22 39.02 -5.88
CA GLY A 24 -13.54 40.42 -5.62
C GLY A 24 -12.31 41.34 -5.70
N ASP A 25 -12.46 42.45 -6.43
CA ASP A 25 -11.41 43.42 -6.71
C ASP A 25 -10.64 43.80 -5.43
N GLY A 26 -9.32 43.63 -5.46
CA GLY A 26 -8.40 44.12 -4.43
C GLY A 26 -7.83 43.09 -3.43
N LEU A 27 -8.06 41.79 -3.60
CA LEU A 27 -7.43 40.77 -2.76
C LEU A 27 -6.06 40.33 -3.30
N GLU A 28 -4.99 40.69 -2.58
CA GLU A 28 -3.65 40.13 -2.83
C GLU A 28 -3.58 38.67 -2.36
N LEU A 29 -3.84 37.74 -3.28
CA LEU A 29 -3.75 36.30 -3.02
C LEU A 29 -2.31 35.80 -3.16
N ARG A 30 -1.84 35.03 -2.18
CA ARG A 30 -0.54 34.35 -2.27
C ARG A 30 -0.64 33.16 -3.23
N PRO A 31 0.40 32.91 -4.06
CA PRO A 31 0.40 31.76 -4.95
C PRO A 31 0.44 30.45 -4.16
N ILE A 32 -0.17 29.41 -4.74
CA ILE A 32 -0.11 28.04 -4.22
C ILE A 32 1.32 27.53 -4.44
N SER A 33 1.95 27.00 -3.39
CA SER A 33 3.35 26.55 -3.47
C SER A 33 3.53 25.24 -4.23
N ALA A 34 2.64 24.26 -4.01
CA ALA A 34 2.72 22.96 -4.69
C ALA A 34 1.36 22.26 -4.74
N ILE A 35 1.09 21.58 -5.84
CA ILE A 35 -0.02 20.62 -5.93
C ILE A 35 0.50 19.27 -5.46
N LEU A 36 -0.22 18.68 -4.51
CA LEU A 36 0.24 17.53 -3.75
C LEU A 36 -0.22 16.19 -4.35
N ASP A 37 -1.47 16.15 -4.76
CA ASP A 37 -2.07 15.03 -5.48
C ASP A 37 -2.89 15.62 -6.64
N VAL A 38 -2.84 14.96 -7.80
CA VAL A 38 -3.60 15.35 -9.00
C VAL A 38 -5.04 14.82 -8.92
N GLU A 39 -5.22 13.66 -8.29
CA GLU A 39 -6.55 13.07 -8.09
C GLU A 39 -7.19 13.61 -6.80
N PRO A 40 -8.51 13.88 -6.81
CA PRO A 40 -9.21 14.36 -5.63
C PRO A 40 -9.23 13.28 -4.53
N ALA A 41 -8.75 13.63 -3.35
CA ALA A 41 -8.67 12.69 -2.23
C ALA A 41 -10.06 12.29 -1.67
N LEU A 42 -11.10 13.10 -1.93
CA LEU A 42 -12.48 12.84 -1.53
C LEU A 42 -13.37 12.72 -2.76
N LEU A 43 -14.21 11.68 -2.77
CA LEU A 43 -15.20 11.46 -3.82
C LEU A 43 -16.33 12.52 -3.74
N PRO A 44 -17.05 12.79 -4.84
CA PRO A 44 -18.10 13.84 -4.85
C PRO A 44 -19.17 13.66 -3.77
N HIS A 45 -19.60 12.42 -3.49
CA HIS A 45 -20.57 12.14 -2.44
C HIS A 45 -20.01 12.38 -1.03
N GLN A 46 -18.69 12.21 -0.83
CA GLN A 46 -18.04 12.50 0.45
C GLN A 46 -17.93 14.01 0.69
N GLN A 47 -17.72 14.78 -0.39
CA GLN A 47 -17.72 16.24 -0.32
C GLN A 47 -19.12 16.77 0.05
N ALA A 48 -20.17 16.30 -0.64
CA ALA A 48 -21.55 16.68 -0.31
C ALA A 48 -21.93 16.33 1.15
N LEU A 49 -21.49 15.15 1.63
CA LEU A 49 -21.70 14.75 3.00
C LEU A 49 -20.94 15.66 3.98
N ALA A 50 -19.71 16.05 3.67
CA ALA A 50 -18.94 16.96 4.51
C ALA A 50 -19.55 18.37 4.58
N GLU A 51 -20.07 18.89 3.46
CA GLU A 51 -20.81 20.16 3.42
C GLU A 51 -22.09 20.10 4.25
N TRP A 52 -22.86 19.01 4.09
CA TRP A 52 -24.06 18.78 4.89
C TRP A 52 -23.72 18.71 6.38
N MET A 53 -22.68 17.95 6.78
CA MET A 53 -22.24 17.86 8.17
C MET A 53 -21.76 19.20 8.72
N SER A 54 -21.03 19.98 7.90
CA SER A 54 -20.53 21.30 8.29
C SER A 54 -21.68 22.26 8.59
N SER A 55 -22.69 22.27 7.72
CA SER A 55 -23.88 23.10 7.84
C SER A 55 -24.77 22.65 9.00
N TYR A 56 -25.03 21.35 9.12
CA TYR A 56 -25.94 20.79 10.11
C TYR A 56 -25.37 20.84 11.53
N TYR A 57 -24.09 20.47 11.71
CA TYR A 57 -23.45 20.44 13.02
C TYR A 57 -22.67 21.72 13.36
N VAL A 58 -22.66 22.72 12.47
CA VAL A 58 -21.90 23.97 12.63
C VAL A 58 -20.43 23.69 12.96
N THR A 59 -19.86 22.69 12.26
CA THR A 59 -18.47 22.28 12.46
C THR A 59 -17.61 22.76 11.28
N PRO A 60 -16.34 23.15 11.49
CA PRO A 60 -15.49 23.62 10.41
C PRO A 60 -15.31 22.53 9.34
N LEU A 61 -15.62 22.86 8.09
CA LEU A 61 -15.55 21.95 6.95
C LEU A 61 -14.18 21.25 6.85
N SER A 62 -13.10 22.00 7.06
CA SER A 62 -11.73 21.46 7.06
C SER A 62 -11.56 20.34 8.08
N LYS A 63 -12.11 20.49 9.29
CA LYS A 63 -12.01 19.48 10.36
C LYS A 63 -12.76 18.20 9.97
N ILE A 64 -13.88 18.30 9.29
CA ILE A 64 -14.67 17.16 8.81
C ILE A 64 -13.93 16.47 7.66
N ALA A 65 -13.51 17.24 6.65
CA ALA A 65 -12.79 16.73 5.48
C ALA A 65 -11.50 15.99 5.88
N PHE A 66 -10.68 16.58 6.77
CA PHE A 66 -9.47 15.92 7.27
C PHE A 66 -9.76 14.66 8.09
N ARG A 67 -10.95 14.51 8.69
CA ARG A 67 -11.34 13.30 9.43
C ARG A 67 -11.79 12.17 8.51
N MET A 68 -12.28 12.49 7.31
CA MET A 68 -12.63 11.50 6.29
C MET A 68 -11.40 10.91 5.60
N LEU A 69 -10.28 11.64 5.60
CA LEU A 69 -9.05 11.17 4.97
C LEU A 69 -8.30 10.14 5.83
N PRO A 70 -7.79 9.05 5.23
CA PRO A 70 -6.91 8.12 5.92
C PRO A 70 -5.63 8.85 6.35
N ARG A 71 -5.13 8.52 7.55
CA ARG A 71 -3.92 9.15 8.12
C ARG A 71 -2.66 9.03 7.25
N GLY A 72 -2.65 8.10 6.28
CA GLY A 72 -1.56 7.95 5.32
C GLY A 72 -1.54 9.01 4.22
N LEU A 73 -2.68 9.65 3.92
CA LEU A 73 -2.76 10.78 2.99
C LEU A 73 -2.48 12.13 3.67
N LEU A 74 -2.51 12.15 5.01
CA LEU A 74 -2.22 13.32 5.86
C LEU A 74 -0.74 13.35 6.31
N GLN A 75 0.15 12.66 5.60
CA GLN A 75 1.56 12.64 5.97
C GLN A 75 2.15 14.03 5.77
N ARG A 76 2.57 14.63 6.89
CA ARG A 76 3.15 15.98 6.94
C ARG A 76 4.19 16.17 5.86
N THR A 77 3.89 17.09 4.97
CA THR A 77 4.77 17.62 3.95
C THR A 77 6.00 18.18 4.65
N ARG A 78 7.18 17.71 4.24
CA ARG A 78 8.46 18.25 4.71
C ARG A 78 8.76 19.48 3.89
N VAL A 79 9.10 20.57 4.58
CA VAL A 79 9.56 21.78 3.91
C VAL A 79 11.05 21.65 3.66
N VAL A 80 11.41 21.65 2.38
CA VAL A 80 12.79 21.70 1.90
C VAL A 80 13.05 23.10 1.37
N LEU A 81 14.22 23.62 1.69
CA LEU A 81 14.70 24.89 1.14
C LEU A 81 15.56 24.56 -0.07
N HIS A 82 15.29 25.24 -1.19
CA HIS A 82 16.15 25.26 -2.35
C HIS A 82 16.62 26.70 -2.59
N LEU A 83 17.82 26.84 -3.12
CA LEU A 83 18.27 28.13 -3.66
C LEU A 83 17.38 28.46 -4.86
N ALA A 84 16.79 29.66 -4.86
CA ALA A 84 15.94 30.09 -5.97
C ALA A 84 16.78 30.04 -7.25
N LYS A 85 16.38 29.21 -8.22
CA LYS A 85 17.06 29.09 -9.51
C LYS A 85 16.64 30.23 -10.44
N ASN A 86 16.48 31.43 -9.90
CA ASN A 86 16.28 32.62 -10.68
C ASN A 86 17.64 33.27 -10.89
N GLU A 87 18.10 33.15 -12.13
CA GLU A 87 19.37 33.60 -12.68
C GLU A 87 20.60 32.93 -12.07
N ALA A 88 21.21 32.04 -12.86
CA ALA A 88 22.61 31.71 -12.70
C ALA A 88 23.38 33.03 -12.53
N PRO A 89 24.13 33.26 -11.44
CA PRO A 89 25.12 34.29 -11.47
C PRO A 89 26.11 33.85 -12.54
N VAL A 90 26.26 34.68 -13.57
CA VAL A 90 27.40 34.60 -14.48
C VAL A 90 28.66 34.38 -13.61
N PRO A 91 29.47 33.35 -13.86
CA PRO A 91 30.63 33.04 -13.03
C PRO A 91 31.64 34.19 -13.19
N GLY A 92 31.58 35.17 -12.29
CA GLY A 92 32.39 36.38 -12.39
C GLY A 92 31.85 37.60 -11.65
N GLU A 93 30.56 37.66 -11.31
CA GLU A 93 30.01 38.77 -10.51
C GLU A 93 29.76 38.33 -9.08
N GLY A 94 30.35 39.09 -8.16
CA GLY A 94 30.34 38.82 -6.73
C GLY A 94 28.95 38.57 -6.20
N ILE A 95 28.92 37.78 -5.13
CA ILE A 95 27.87 37.74 -4.11
C ILE A 95 27.16 39.10 -4.10
N PRO A 96 25.84 39.22 -4.31
CA PRO A 96 25.18 40.50 -4.13
C PRO A 96 25.44 40.95 -2.69
N GLU A 97 26.34 41.92 -2.53
CA GLU A 97 26.79 42.49 -1.25
C GLU A 97 25.67 43.31 -0.58
N GLN A 98 24.46 43.26 -1.11
CA GLN A 98 23.35 44.10 -0.71
C GLN A 98 22.24 43.23 -0.12
N ALA A 99 22.15 43.33 1.20
CA ALA A 99 21.05 42.93 2.09
C ALA A 99 21.00 41.46 2.53
N GLY A 100 21.88 41.11 3.48
CA GLY A 100 21.61 40.04 4.42
C GLY A 100 22.65 39.92 5.53
N SER A 101 22.22 39.67 6.76
CA SER A 101 23.10 39.38 7.91
C SER A 101 24.14 38.30 7.56
N LEU A 102 25.33 38.29 8.20
CA LEU A 102 26.37 37.23 8.03
C LEU A 102 25.81 35.80 8.07
N ARG A 103 24.67 35.64 8.75
CA ARG A 103 23.92 34.40 8.89
C ARG A 103 23.19 33.98 7.60
N LEU A 104 22.66 34.92 6.83
CA LEU A 104 22.06 34.64 5.51
C LEU A 104 23.13 34.16 4.53
N GLN A 105 24.31 34.78 4.51
CA GLN A 105 25.44 34.32 3.69
C GLN A 105 25.89 32.91 4.08
N ALA A 106 25.94 32.60 5.38
CA ALA A 106 26.24 31.24 5.86
C ALA A 106 25.16 30.22 5.44
N LEU A 107 23.88 30.62 5.43
CA LEU A 107 22.78 29.77 4.98
C LEU A 107 22.85 29.49 3.48
N ILE A 108 23.17 30.51 2.67
CA ILE A 108 23.40 30.37 1.23
C ILE A 108 24.61 29.47 0.99
N GLY A 109 25.71 29.65 1.73
CA GLY A 109 26.88 28.77 1.66
C GLY A 109 26.56 27.31 1.97
N LEU A 110 25.69 27.05 2.95
CA LEU A 110 25.20 25.71 3.24
C LEU A 110 24.29 25.15 2.15
N LEU A 111 23.41 25.96 1.55
CA LEU A 111 22.54 25.55 0.44
C LEU A 111 23.29 25.31 -0.88
N LEU A 112 24.45 25.95 -1.07
CA LEU A 112 25.35 25.68 -2.21
C LEU A 112 26.07 24.34 -2.08
N VAL A 113 26.27 23.86 -0.84
CA VAL A 113 26.93 22.56 -0.56
C VAL A 113 25.90 21.43 -0.47
N ASP A 114 24.82 21.66 0.29
CA ASP A 114 23.68 20.76 0.41
C ASP A 114 22.55 21.35 -0.48
N GLU A 115 22.37 20.86 -1.72
CA GLU A 115 21.34 21.31 -2.67
C GLU A 115 19.91 21.30 -2.08
N GLU A 116 19.70 20.54 -1.00
CA GLU A 116 18.46 20.42 -0.25
C GLU A 116 18.70 20.59 1.26
N LEU A 117 18.08 21.59 1.90
CA LEU A 117 18.17 21.77 3.35
C LEU A 117 16.80 21.69 4.02
N HIS A 118 16.60 20.66 4.84
CA HIS A 118 15.38 20.50 5.63
C HIS A 118 15.26 21.56 6.73
N VAL A 119 14.12 22.24 6.79
CA VAL A 119 13.82 23.26 7.83
C VAL A 119 13.96 22.72 9.26
N GLU A 120 13.73 21.42 9.47
CA GLU A 120 13.92 20.76 10.76
C GLU A 120 15.40 20.68 11.18
N LYS A 121 16.29 20.32 10.26
CA LYS A 121 17.75 20.30 10.47
C LYS A 121 18.26 21.70 10.79
N LEU A 122 17.75 22.72 10.09
CA LEU A 122 18.08 24.13 10.35
C LEU A 122 17.66 24.57 11.77
N LYS A 123 16.45 24.22 12.20
CA LYS A 123 15.97 24.51 13.56
C LYS A 123 16.78 23.80 14.64
N GLN A 124 17.26 22.58 14.37
CA GLN A 124 18.14 21.86 15.29
C GLN A 124 19.50 22.53 15.43
N MET A 125 20.07 23.03 14.33
CA MET A 125 21.40 23.68 14.34
C MET A 125 21.38 25.09 14.95
N LEU A 126 20.36 25.89 14.65
CA LEU A 126 20.33 27.34 14.99
C LEU A 126 19.39 27.67 16.17
N GLY A 127 18.56 26.71 16.59
CA GLY A 127 17.49 26.92 17.57
C GLY A 127 16.25 27.56 16.94
N PRO A 128 15.06 27.35 17.52
CA PRO A 128 13.78 27.60 16.86
C PRO A 128 13.45 29.09 16.65
N LYS A 129 13.99 30.00 17.46
CA LYS A 129 13.73 31.45 17.34
C LYS A 129 14.61 32.08 16.24
N ARG A 130 15.91 31.85 16.31
CA ARG A 130 16.88 32.37 15.32
C ARG A 130 16.67 31.76 13.94
N ALA A 131 16.31 30.47 13.87
CA ALA A 131 15.92 29.85 12.61
C ALA A 131 14.69 30.51 11.99
N ARG A 132 13.72 31.01 12.78
CA ARG A 132 12.54 31.72 12.25
C ARG A 132 12.92 33.06 11.66
N GLU A 133 13.68 33.87 12.38
CA GLU A 133 14.15 35.19 11.92
C GLU A 133 14.92 35.07 10.60
N LEU A 134 15.84 34.10 10.51
CA LEU A 134 16.58 33.85 9.26
C LEU A 134 15.68 33.35 8.13
N LEU A 135 14.68 32.53 8.44
CA LEU A 135 13.73 32.04 7.44
C LEU A 135 12.76 33.12 6.95
N SER A 136 12.43 34.12 7.78
CA SER A 136 11.66 35.28 7.36
C SER A 136 12.50 36.24 6.54
N GLU A 137 13.76 36.48 6.93
CA GLU A 137 14.70 37.32 6.18
C GLU A 137 15.02 36.70 4.80
N ALA A 138 15.29 35.40 4.75
CA ALA A 138 15.60 34.68 3.50
C ALA A 138 14.41 34.59 2.53
N LEU A 139 13.18 34.52 3.06
CA LEU A 139 11.99 34.61 2.22
C LEU A 139 11.75 36.03 1.71
N ALA A 140 11.96 37.03 2.57
CA ALA A 140 11.77 38.43 2.21
C ALA A 140 12.78 38.88 1.14
N SER A 141 14.00 38.31 1.14
CA SER A 141 15.01 38.58 0.12
C SER A 141 14.78 37.84 -1.19
N GLY A 142 13.83 36.89 -1.26
CA GLY A 142 13.50 36.14 -2.48
C GLY A 142 14.58 35.15 -2.95
N LEU A 143 15.69 35.00 -2.22
CA LEU A 143 16.83 34.16 -2.59
C LEU A 143 16.61 32.66 -2.31
N VAL A 144 15.59 32.32 -1.52
CA VAL A 144 15.30 30.95 -1.10
C VAL A 144 13.85 30.61 -1.40
N GLU A 145 13.67 29.58 -2.22
CA GLU A 145 12.36 29.00 -2.48
C GLU A 145 12.08 27.87 -1.48
N ARG A 146 10.84 27.82 -1.01
CA ARG A 146 10.37 26.77 -0.11
C ARG A 146 9.58 25.75 -0.91
N GLU A 147 10.15 24.58 -1.11
CA GLU A 147 9.46 23.48 -1.74
C GLU A 147 8.89 22.53 -0.68
N ALA A 148 7.67 22.08 -0.94
CA ALA A 148 6.96 21.19 -0.05
C ALA A 148 7.13 19.76 -0.57
N GLN A 149 8.12 19.02 -0.05
CA GLN A 149 8.38 17.63 -0.44
C GLN A 149 7.62 16.65 0.45
N PHE A 150 7.04 15.61 -0.14
CA PHE A 150 6.42 14.53 0.62
C PHE A 150 7.39 13.41 0.96
N PRO A 151 7.56 13.05 2.24
CA PRO A 151 8.17 11.78 2.61
C PRO A 151 7.11 10.67 2.54
N GLY A 152 6.52 10.45 1.36
CA GLY A 152 5.42 9.50 1.19
C GLY A 152 5.76 8.37 0.22
N THR A 153 6.40 7.30 0.72
CA THR A 153 6.39 6.05 -0.04
C THR A 153 4.96 5.49 0.01
N LYS A 154 4.22 5.62 -1.10
CA LYS A 154 2.92 4.95 -1.26
C LYS A 154 3.15 3.47 -0.94
N LYS A 155 2.45 2.92 0.06
CA LYS A 155 2.58 1.49 0.42
C LYS A 155 1.98 0.66 -0.70
N LEU A 156 2.80 0.32 -1.69
CA LEU A 156 2.43 -0.58 -2.77
C LEU A 156 2.22 -1.97 -2.18
N LYS A 157 1.03 -2.53 -2.40
CA LYS A 157 0.75 -3.94 -2.11
C LYS A 157 0.78 -4.69 -3.42
N ARG A 158 1.52 -5.81 -3.46
CA ARG A 158 1.40 -6.77 -4.55
C ARG A 158 0.01 -7.39 -4.50
N VAL A 159 -0.74 -7.20 -5.58
CA VAL A 159 -2.07 -7.77 -5.79
C VAL A 159 -1.97 -8.78 -6.90
N VAL A 160 -2.72 -9.85 -6.76
CA VAL A 160 -2.85 -10.94 -7.71
C VAL A 160 -4.17 -10.79 -8.44
N ARG A 161 -4.15 -10.72 -9.77
CA ARG A 161 -5.35 -10.62 -10.63
C ARG A 161 -5.33 -11.74 -11.67
N LEU A 162 -6.52 -12.22 -12.01
CA LEU A 162 -6.71 -13.21 -13.07
C LEU A 162 -6.63 -12.50 -14.43
N VAL A 163 -5.69 -12.92 -15.28
CA VAL A 163 -5.41 -12.29 -16.58
C VAL A 163 -5.90 -13.14 -17.75
N ALA A 164 -5.96 -14.46 -17.59
CA ALA A 164 -6.47 -15.35 -18.64
C ALA A 164 -8.00 -15.23 -18.77
N GLU A 165 -8.47 -14.75 -19.92
CA GLU A 165 -9.89 -14.71 -20.27
C GLU A 165 -10.23 -15.74 -21.37
N GLY A 166 -11.46 -16.27 -21.31
CA GLY A 166 -12.07 -17.10 -22.35
C GLY A 166 -11.38 -18.45 -22.59
N ASP A 167 -11.00 -18.70 -23.83
CA ASP A 167 -10.57 -20.01 -24.33
C ASP A 167 -9.29 -20.54 -23.67
N LYS A 168 -8.35 -19.64 -23.35
CA LYS A 168 -7.10 -20.02 -22.68
C LYS A 168 -7.35 -20.56 -21.27
N LEU A 169 -8.28 -19.93 -20.53
CA LEU A 169 -8.63 -20.38 -19.20
C LEU A 169 -9.39 -21.72 -19.26
N ALA A 170 -10.31 -21.87 -20.23
CA ALA A 170 -11.07 -23.09 -20.42
C ALA A 170 -10.18 -24.28 -20.78
N GLN A 171 -9.23 -24.09 -21.71
CA GLN A 171 -8.26 -25.11 -22.10
C GLN A 171 -7.36 -25.51 -20.93
N TRP A 172 -6.85 -24.53 -20.18
CA TRP A 172 -6.04 -24.82 -18.99
C TRP A 172 -6.85 -25.58 -17.93
N ARG A 173 -8.12 -25.19 -17.70
CA ARG A 173 -9.01 -25.89 -16.77
C ARG A 173 -9.24 -27.34 -17.20
N GLN A 174 -9.49 -27.59 -18.47
CA GLN A 174 -9.64 -28.96 -18.99
C GLN A 174 -8.35 -29.78 -18.81
N GLN A 175 -7.18 -29.18 -19.02
CA GLN A 175 -5.90 -29.85 -18.79
C GLN A 175 -5.67 -30.15 -17.30
N ALA A 176 -6.00 -29.21 -16.41
CA ALA A 176 -5.91 -29.39 -14.97
C ALA A 176 -6.92 -30.43 -14.46
N GLU A 177 -8.17 -30.41 -14.94
CA GLU A 177 -9.20 -31.40 -14.63
C GLU A 177 -8.85 -32.78 -15.19
N ALA A 178 -8.18 -32.87 -16.35
CA ALA A 178 -7.67 -34.12 -16.89
C ALA A 178 -6.48 -34.69 -16.11
N GLN A 179 -5.81 -33.90 -15.27
CA GLN A 179 -4.79 -34.38 -14.33
C GLN A 179 -5.39 -34.87 -13.00
N ILE A 180 -6.67 -34.61 -12.75
CA ILE A 180 -7.38 -35.01 -11.53
C ILE A 180 -7.90 -36.48 -11.51
N PRO A 181 -8.06 -37.24 -12.61
CA PRO A 181 -8.59 -38.60 -12.53
C PRO A 181 -7.46 -39.64 -12.60
N GLN A 182 -7.11 -40.21 -11.44
CA GLN A 182 -6.62 -41.60 -11.25
C GLN A 182 -6.13 -41.87 -9.82
N SER A 183 -6.05 -40.86 -8.95
CA SER A 183 -5.52 -40.99 -7.60
C SER A 183 -6.60 -40.89 -6.51
N LEU A 184 -7.81 -41.37 -6.78
CA LEU A 184 -8.61 -41.86 -5.67
C LEU A 184 -7.92 -43.15 -5.27
N PRO A 185 -7.37 -43.30 -4.05
CA PRO A 185 -6.99 -44.62 -3.60
C PRO A 185 -8.24 -45.46 -3.81
N SER A 186 -8.15 -46.51 -4.65
CA SER A 186 -9.17 -47.55 -4.65
C SER A 186 -9.42 -47.82 -3.18
N ALA A 187 -10.65 -47.59 -2.74
CA ALA A 187 -11.06 -47.97 -1.41
C ALA A 187 -11.02 -49.50 -1.40
N THR A 188 -9.82 -50.09 -1.37
CA THR A 188 -9.59 -51.41 -0.82
C THR A 188 -10.18 -51.29 0.55
N ALA A 189 -11.36 -51.91 0.66
CA ALA A 189 -12.29 -51.78 1.74
C ALA A 189 -11.49 -51.68 3.03
N ILE A 190 -11.56 -50.53 3.71
CA ILE A 190 -11.23 -50.50 5.13
C ILE A 190 -12.27 -51.44 5.71
N THR A 191 -11.88 -52.69 5.94
CA THR A 191 -12.71 -53.71 6.57
C THR A 191 -12.97 -53.19 7.97
N MET A 192 -14.03 -52.41 8.12
CA MET A 192 -14.48 -51.90 9.40
C MET A 192 -14.71 -53.13 10.26
N ALA A 193 -13.81 -53.37 11.22
CA ALA A 193 -14.04 -54.41 12.21
C ALA A 193 -15.38 -54.09 12.89
N PRO A 194 -16.29 -55.07 13.05
CA PRO A 194 -17.58 -54.82 13.66
C PRO A 194 -17.38 -54.20 15.04
N ASP A 195 -18.15 -53.15 15.31
CA ASP A 195 -18.04 -52.31 16.49
C ASP A 195 -18.35 -53.14 17.74
N ASN A 196 -17.32 -53.61 18.41
CA ASN A 196 -17.45 -54.44 19.61
C ASN A 196 -17.85 -53.54 20.78
N VAL A 197 -19.16 -53.40 20.96
CA VAL A 197 -19.82 -52.70 22.06
C VAL A 197 -19.20 -53.06 23.42
N ARG A 198 -18.51 -52.06 24.00
CA ARG A 198 -18.25 -51.81 25.42
C ARG A 198 -18.48 -53.01 26.37
N ARG A 199 -17.50 -53.90 26.50
CA ARG A 199 -17.31 -54.69 27.73
C ARG A 199 -15.89 -54.48 28.23
N ARG A 200 -15.77 -53.97 29.46
CA ARG A 200 -14.49 -53.76 30.15
C ARG A 200 -13.95 -55.13 30.58
N PRO A 201 -12.81 -55.62 30.07
CA PRO A 201 -12.26 -56.91 30.49
C PRO A 201 -11.67 -56.85 31.91
N LYS A 202 -11.78 -57.96 32.67
CA LYS A 202 -11.15 -58.11 34.01
C LYS A 202 -9.62 -58.19 33.87
N LYS A 203 -8.92 -57.54 34.80
CA LYS A 203 -7.48 -57.18 34.83
C LYS A 203 -6.45 -58.34 34.84
N THR A 204 -6.78 -59.53 34.33
CA THR A 204 -5.88 -60.69 34.38
C THR A 204 -5.99 -61.58 33.15
N THR A 205 -5.99 -60.99 31.96
CA THR A 205 -5.78 -61.71 30.68
C THR A 205 -4.54 -61.14 30.02
N PRO A 206 -3.56 -61.96 29.58
CA PRO A 206 -2.44 -61.47 28.78
C PRO A 206 -3.00 -60.78 27.53
N ASP A 207 -2.42 -59.63 27.18
CA ASP A 207 -2.97 -58.72 26.18
C ASP A 207 -3.28 -59.45 24.86
N PRO A 208 -4.56 -59.56 24.47
CA PRO A 208 -4.94 -60.17 23.18
C PRO A 208 -4.54 -59.30 21.97
N TRP A 209 -3.96 -58.12 22.23
CA TRP A 209 -3.43 -57.16 21.27
C TRP A 209 -1.90 -57.14 21.18
N ALA A 210 -1.20 -58.05 21.88
CA ALA A 210 0.19 -58.34 21.57
C ALA A 210 0.22 -58.98 20.18
N MET A 211 0.31 -58.14 19.15
CA MET A 211 0.48 -58.58 17.77
C MET A 211 1.70 -59.53 17.76
N PRO A 212 1.56 -60.80 17.32
CA PRO A 212 2.75 -61.58 17.03
C PRO A 212 3.56 -60.77 16.03
N ALA A 213 4.90 -60.78 16.16
CA ALA A 213 5.80 -60.03 15.31
C ALA A 213 5.55 -60.39 13.82
N MET A 214 4.59 -59.72 13.21
CA MET A 214 4.33 -59.77 11.78
C MET A 214 5.40 -58.90 11.13
N PRO A 215 5.90 -59.32 9.95
CA PRO A 215 6.83 -58.49 9.19
C PRO A 215 6.15 -57.14 8.95
N ALA A 216 6.83 -56.08 9.38
CA ALA A 216 6.37 -54.70 9.36
C ALA A 216 5.82 -54.29 7.98
N THR A 217 4.53 -54.49 7.79
CA THR A 217 3.71 -53.87 6.75
C THR A 217 2.71 -52.97 7.47
N ALA A 218 3.24 -52.13 8.37
CA ALA A 218 2.55 -50.89 8.67
C ALA A 218 2.66 -50.07 7.39
N ASP A 219 1.62 -50.15 6.55
CA ASP A 219 1.45 -49.27 5.40
C ASP A 219 1.39 -47.83 5.93
N VAL A 220 2.57 -47.22 6.04
CA VAL A 220 2.71 -45.79 6.21
C VAL A 220 2.05 -45.21 4.98
N LEU A 221 0.88 -44.59 5.16
CA LEU A 221 0.12 -43.88 4.13
C LEU A 221 0.95 -42.68 3.63
N THR A 222 1.98 -42.99 2.85
CA THR A 222 2.81 -42.04 2.16
C THR A 222 2.10 -41.71 0.86
N LEU A 223 1.78 -40.42 0.68
CA LEU A 223 1.20 -39.93 -0.56
C LEU A 223 2.09 -40.37 -1.72
N THR A 224 1.52 -41.10 -2.66
CA THR A 224 2.20 -41.50 -3.89
C THR A 224 2.56 -40.24 -4.68
N PRO A 225 3.57 -40.27 -5.57
CA PRO A 225 3.89 -39.12 -6.41
C PRO A 225 2.69 -38.67 -7.26
N GLN A 226 1.80 -39.59 -7.66
CA GLN A 226 0.57 -39.28 -8.39
C GLN A 226 -0.45 -38.52 -7.51
N ASP A 227 -0.61 -38.90 -6.24
CA ASP A 227 -1.47 -38.18 -5.28
C ASP A 227 -1.00 -36.73 -5.07
N ARG A 228 0.30 -36.46 -5.20
CA ARG A 228 0.86 -35.10 -5.06
C ARG A 228 0.52 -34.22 -6.26
N VAL A 229 0.54 -34.77 -7.47
CA VAL A 229 0.20 -34.04 -8.70
C VAL A 229 -1.28 -33.71 -8.74
N SER A 230 -2.15 -34.66 -8.38
CA SER A 230 -3.60 -34.43 -8.32
C SER A 230 -3.97 -33.41 -7.24
N LEU A 231 -3.37 -33.48 -6.05
CA LEU A 231 -3.53 -32.47 -5.00
C LEU A 231 -3.07 -31.08 -5.46
N GLN A 232 -1.99 -31.01 -6.23
CA GLN A 232 -1.53 -29.74 -6.79
C GLN A 232 -2.54 -29.16 -7.78
N ALA A 233 -3.04 -29.96 -8.73
CA ALA A 233 -4.03 -29.54 -9.72
C ALA A 233 -5.33 -29.05 -9.05
N GLN A 234 -5.82 -29.78 -8.02
CA GLN A 234 -6.99 -29.36 -7.24
C GLN A 234 -6.79 -28.00 -6.55
N ARG A 235 -5.60 -27.76 -5.97
CA ARG A 235 -5.30 -26.48 -5.31
C ARG A 235 -5.22 -25.31 -6.31
N GLN A 236 -4.70 -25.57 -7.52
CA GLN A 236 -4.63 -24.55 -8.57
C GLN A 236 -6.02 -24.20 -9.11
N LEU A 237 -6.90 -25.19 -9.33
CA LEU A 237 -8.30 -24.95 -9.71
C LEU A 237 -9.05 -24.16 -8.63
N ALA A 238 -8.90 -24.53 -7.36
CA ALA A 238 -9.52 -23.80 -6.24
C ALA A 238 -9.09 -22.33 -6.20
N ALA A 239 -7.82 -22.02 -6.52
CA ALA A 239 -7.35 -20.64 -6.60
C ALA A 239 -8.03 -19.84 -7.70
N ILE A 240 -8.23 -20.44 -8.88
CA ILE A 240 -8.89 -19.80 -10.02
C ILE A 240 -10.37 -19.58 -9.72
N ASP A 241 -11.06 -20.57 -9.15
CA ASP A 241 -12.47 -20.45 -8.76
C ASP A 241 -12.67 -19.32 -7.73
N LEU A 242 -11.77 -19.19 -6.75
CA LEU A 242 -11.82 -18.08 -5.79
C LEU A 242 -11.64 -16.72 -6.47
N LEU A 243 -10.72 -16.60 -7.42
CA LEU A 243 -10.50 -15.36 -8.17
C LEU A 243 -11.67 -15.02 -9.09
N GLN A 244 -12.31 -16.02 -9.71
CA GLN A 244 -13.50 -15.83 -10.55
C GLN A 244 -14.71 -15.41 -9.74
N ASN A 245 -14.98 -16.08 -8.62
CA ASN A 245 -16.09 -15.75 -7.72
C ASN A 245 -15.94 -14.34 -7.16
N ASP A 246 -14.71 -13.91 -6.83
CA ASP A 246 -14.44 -12.56 -6.35
C ASP A 246 -14.60 -11.50 -7.45
N ARG A 247 -14.20 -11.79 -8.69
CA ARG A 247 -14.46 -10.92 -9.84
C ARG A 247 -15.96 -10.74 -10.08
N ALA A 248 -16.75 -11.81 -9.93
CA ALA A 248 -18.20 -11.79 -10.12
C ALA A 248 -18.95 -11.05 -8.98
N THR A 249 -18.52 -11.22 -7.73
CA THR A 249 -19.23 -10.66 -6.56
C THR A 249 -18.83 -9.24 -6.21
N ASN A 250 -17.53 -8.90 -6.31
CA ASN A 250 -16.99 -7.63 -5.84
C ASN A 250 -16.63 -6.64 -6.95
N GLY A 251 -16.98 -6.94 -8.21
CA GLY A 251 -16.77 -6.03 -9.35
C GLY A 251 -15.32 -5.56 -9.54
N GLY A 252 -14.34 -6.33 -9.05
CA GLY A 252 -12.91 -6.01 -9.12
C GLY A 252 -12.33 -5.19 -7.96
N ASN A 253 -13.11 -4.88 -6.91
CA ASN A 253 -12.64 -4.07 -5.78
C ASN A 253 -12.01 -4.89 -4.64
N ALA A 254 -12.16 -6.22 -4.67
CA ALA A 254 -11.50 -7.11 -3.74
C ALA A 254 -10.12 -7.52 -4.27
N PHE A 255 -9.10 -7.31 -3.43
CA PHE A 255 -7.70 -7.54 -3.80
C PHE A 255 -7.14 -8.76 -3.05
N TRP A 256 -6.63 -9.73 -3.81
CA TRP A 256 -5.89 -10.87 -3.25
C TRP A 256 -4.40 -10.54 -3.18
N THR A 257 -3.80 -10.70 -2.01
CA THR A 257 -2.34 -10.72 -1.89
C THR A 257 -1.82 -12.14 -2.12
N PRO A 258 -0.58 -12.32 -2.60
CA PRO A 258 -0.02 -13.66 -2.81
C PRO A 258 -0.11 -14.54 -1.56
N ASN A 259 0.18 -13.97 -0.38
CA ASN A 259 0.10 -14.69 0.89
C ASN A 259 -1.34 -15.07 1.28
N LYS A 260 -2.32 -14.22 1.00
CA LYS A 260 -3.73 -14.51 1.31
C LYS A 260 -4.25 -15.66 0.42
N LEU A 261 -3.89 -15.63 -0.86
CA LEU A 261 -4.25 -16.67 -1.82
C LEU A 261 -3.56 -18.01 -1.49
N CYS A 262 -2.24 -18.00 -1.22
CA CYS A 262 -1.51 -19.20 -0.82
C CYS A 262 -2.08 -19.84 0.45
N LYS A 263 -2.48 -19.04 1.45
CA LYS A 263 -3.11 -19.55 2.68
C LYS A 263 -4.49 -20.17 2.42
N ALA A 264 -5.32 -19.55 1.58
CA ALA A 264 -6.64 -20.06 1.25
C ALA A 264 -6.57 -21.39 0.47
N CYS A 265 -5.65 -21.48 -0.50
CA CYS A 265 -5.56 -22.63 -1.41
C CYS A 265 -4.52 -23.67 -0.98
N LYS A 266 -3.82 -23.45 0.14
CA LYS A 266 -2.63 -24.22 0.56
C LYS A 266 -1.58 -24.39 -0.57
N LEU A 267 -1.47 -23.40 -1.45
CA LEU A 267 -0.48 -23.36 -2.54
C LEU A 267 0.88 -22.93 -2.00
N ASN A 268 1.95 -23.51 -2.56
CA ASN A 268 3.31 -23.04 -2.30
C ASN A 268 3.65 -21.85 -3.22
N GLN A 269 4.59 -20.99 -2.81
CA GLN A 269 4.99 -19.81 -3.56
C GLN A 269 5.58 -20.15 -4.95
N ALA A 270 6.28 -21.28 -5.07
CA ALA A 270 6.76 -21.79 -6.36
C ALA A 270 5.61 -22.19 -7.31
N GLN A 271 4.52 -22.75 -6.77
CA GLN A 271 3.34 -23.13 -7.56
C GLN A 271 2.56 -21.90 -8.03
N LEU A 272 2.51 -20.84 -7.21
CA LEU A 272 1.94 -19.56 -7.64
C LEU A 272 2.78 -18.94 -8.77
N GLN A 273 4.11 -18.99 -8.67
CA GLN A 273 4.99 -18.53 -9.74
C GLN A 273 4.81 -19.31 -11.05
N ALA A 274 4.48 -20.60 -11.00
CA ALA A 274 4.15 -21.37 -12.20
C ALA A 274 2.90 -20.81 -12.90
N LEU A 275 1.83 -20.48 -12.17
CA LEU A 275 0.62 -19.86 -12.72
C LEU A 275 0.88 -18.47 -13.32
N VAL A 276 1.84 -17.72 -12.75
CA VAL A 276 2.30 -16.44 -13.30
C VAL A 276 3.08 -16.65 -14.60
N ARG A 277 3.96 -17.66 -14.67
CA ARG A 277 4.70 -18.02 -15.89
C ARG A 277 3.77 -18.48 -17.02
N GLU A 278 2.69 -19.18 -16.67
CA GLU A 278 1.65 -19.62 -17.61
C GLU A 278 0.69 -18.50 -18.03
N ASN A 279 0.90 -17.25 -17.56
CA ASN A 279 0.08 -16.06 -17.84
C ASN A 279 -1.40 -16.19 -17.44
N ILE A 280 -1.71 -17.03 -16.45
CA ILE A 280 -3.07 -17.19 -15.93
C ILE A 280 -3.38 -16.07 -14.92
N ILE A 281 -2.36 -15.66 -14.18
CA ILE A 281 -2.42 -14.75 -13.05
C ILE A 281 -1.28 -13.72 -13.16
N ALA A 282 -1.52 -12.45 -12.80
CA ALA A 282 -0.49 -11.39 -12.71
C ALA A 282 -0.49 -10.68 -11.35
#